data_AF-A0A3A4ZP05-F1
#
_entry.id   AF-A0A3A4ZP05-F1
#
_cell.length_a   1.000
_cell.length_b   1.000
_cell.length_c   1.000
_cell.angle_alpha   90.00
_cell.angle_beta   90.00
_cell.angle_gamma   90.00
#
_symmetry.space_group_name_H-M   'P 1'
#
loop_
_entity.id
_entity.type
_entity.pdbx_description
1 polymer ?
#
loop_
_entity_poly.entity_id
_entity_poly.type
_entity_poly.pdbx_seq_one_letter_code
_entity_poly.pdbx_strand_id
1 'polypeptide(L)'
;MEEAGIPLRLIALPGHTADSIWAICEGEIIFCGDAAMNQFPSIHRNIIWIENIEEYRESWDRMILAKARYIYPSHGKPFMSADLEKYRNELERIKLREIKGHGK
;
A
#
# COMPACT_ATOMS: atom_id res chain seq x y z
N MET A 1 22.38 -4.29 26.39
CA MET A 1 21.35 -4.46 25.33
C MET A 1 21.53 -3.27 24.43
N GLU A 2 21.99 -3.49 23.20
CA GLU A 2 22.29 -2.41 22.25
C GLU A 2 20.98 -2.00 21.60
N GLU A 3 20.48 -0.80 21.92
CA GLU A 3 19.28 -0.23 21.31
C GLU A 3 19.74 0.60 20.10
N ALA A 4 19.69 0.00 18.90
CA ALA A 4 19.94 0.73 17.67
C ALA A 4 18.64 1.43 17.23
N GLY A 5 18.57 2.75 17.39
CA GLY A 5 17.46 3.55 16.89
C GLY A 5 17.47 3.58 15.36
N ILE A 6 16.39 3.10 14.74
CA ILE A 6 16.19 3.21 13.29
C ILE A 6 15.32 4.44 13.02
N PRO A 7 15.79 5.42 12.23
CA PRO A 7 14.97 6.58 11.89
C PRO A 7 13.82 6.17 10.99
N LEU A 8 12.60 6.18 11.55
CA LEU A 8 11.36 5.89 10.84
C LEU A 8 10.47 7.12 10.78
N ARG A 9 9.92 7.40 9.60
CA ARG A 9 8.87 8.41 9.43
C ARG A 9 7.55 7.71 9.17
N LEU A 10 6.59 7.90 10.08
CA LEU A 10 5.21 7.41 9.91
C LEU A 10 4.39 8.39 9.10
N ILE A 11 3.57 7.85 8.20
CA ILE A 11 2.66 8.62 7.33
C ILE A 11 1.36 7.79 7.20
N ALA A 12 0.22 8.45 6.99
CA ALA A 12 -1.04 7.76 6.72
C ALA A 12 -1.16 7.34 5.23
N LEU A 13 -1.67 6.14 4.96
CA LEU A 13 -2.09 5.65 3.63
C LEU A 13 -3.52 5.12 3.69
N PRO A 14 -4.53 5.99 3.82
CA PRO A 14 -5.91 5.55 3.84
C PRO A 14 -6.30 4.88 2.51
N GLY A 15 -7.37 4.09 2.54
CA GLY A 15 -7.98 3.50 1.36
C GLY A 15 -8.20 2.00 1.47
N HIS A 16 -7.20 1.24 1.95
CA HIS A 16 -7.46 -0.15 2.36
C HIS A 16 -8.37 -0.15 3.59
N THR A 17 -7.94 0.58 4.61
CA THR A 17 -8.76 1.05 5.72
C THR A 17 -8.49 2.54 5.95
N ALA A 18 -9.42 3.25 6.59
CA ALA A 18 -9.24 4.68 6.92
C ALA A 18 -8.03 4.96 7.84
N ASP A 19 -7.62 3.98 8.65
CA ASP A 19 -6.52 4.07 9.63
C ASP A 19 -5.22 3.40 9.17
N SER A 20 -5.15 3.00 7.89
CA SER A 20 -3.94 2.39 7.31
C SER A 20 -2.75 3.35 7.37
N ILE A 21 -1.61 2.85 7.85
CA ILE A 21 -0.35 3.60 8.03
C ILE A 21 0.80 2.93 7.30
N TRP A 22 1.83 3.72 7.01
CA TRP A 22 3.12 3.22 6.55
C TRP A 22 4.29 3.91 7.22
N ALA A 23 5.46 3.27 7.09
CA ALA A 23 6.72 3.80 7.57
C ALA A 23 7.73 3.93 6.43
N ILE A 24 8.44 5.06 6.37
CA ILE A 24 9.63 5.24 5.55
C ILE A 24 10.87 5.00 6.41
N CYS A 25 11.77 4.13 5.95
CA CYS A 25 13.07 3.89 6.57
C CYS A 25 14.17 4.37 5.63
N GLU A 26 15.02 5.28 6.12
CA GLU A 26 16.20 5.82 5.41
C GLU A 26 15.92 6.42 4.00
N GLY A 27 14.65 6.65 3.64
CA GLY A 27 14.26 7.06 2.28
C GLY A 27 14.36 5.95 1.22
N GLU A 28 14.90 4.78 1.55
CA GLU A 28 15.11 3.66 0.64
C GLU A 28 13.97 2.64 0.67
N ILE A 29 13.25 2.54 1.80
CA ILE A 29 12.27 1.49 2.06
C ILE A 29 10.95 2.07 2.53
N ILE A 30 9.86 1.49 2.02
CA ILE A 30 8.46 1.75 2.37
C ILE A 30 7.88 0.49 2.99
N PHE A 31 7.46 0.52 4.25
CA PHE A 31 6.61 -0.51 4.84
C PHE A 31 5.15 -0.10 4.65
N CYS A 32 4.51 -0.55 3.57
CA CYS A 32 3.20 -0.05 3.13
C CYS A 32 1.99 -0.75 3.74
N GLY A 33 2.22 -1.79 4.54
CA GLY A 33 1.14 -2.63 5.05
C GLY A 33 0.33 -3.22 3.90
N ASP A 34 -0.97 -2.97 3.93
CA ASP A 34 -1.95 -3.45 2.93
C ASP A 34 -2.27 -2.43 1.83
N ALA A 35 -1.56 -1.30 1.80
CA ALA A 35 -1.65 -0.35 0.70
C ALA A 35 -1.11 -0.93 -0.62
N ALA A 36 -0.32 -2.01 -0.59
CA ALA A 36 0.03 -2.84 -1.76
C ALA A 36 0.34 -4.27 -1.32
N MET A 37 0.35 -5.23 -2.23
CA MET A 37 0.61 -6.65 -1.95
C MET A 37 1.47 -7.33 -3.02
N ASN A 38 2.14 -8.42 -2.66
CA ASN A 38 2.89 -9.26 -3.60
C ASN A 38 2.72 -10.76 -3.30
N GLN A 39 1.47 -11.18 -3.17
CA GLN A 39 1.09 -12.56 -2.93
C GLN A 39 -0.27 -12.84 -3.55
N PHE A 40 -0.54 -14.09 -3.94
CA PHE A 40 -1.86 -14.50 -4.37
C PHE A 40 -2.93 -14.14 -3.32
N PRO A 41 -4.08 -13.57 -3.70
CA PRO A 41 -4.58 -13.34 -5.07
C PRO A 41 -4.34 -11.91 -5.62
N SER A 42 -3.31 -11.20 -5.15
CA SER A 42 -2.95 -9.88 -5.67
C SER A 42 -2.67 -9.92 -7.17
N ILE A 43 -3.26 -8.96 -7.89
CA ILE A 43 -3.01 -8.67 -9.31
C ILE A 43 -2.49 -7.23 -9.37
N HIS A 44 -1.44 -6.99 -10.14
CA HIS A 44 -0.86 -5.65 -10.31
C HIS A 44 -0.48 -4.95 -8.99
N ARG A 45 -0.05 -5.71 -7.97
CA ARG A 45 0.27 -5.22 -6.62
C ARG A 45 -0.91 -4.67 -5.81
N ASN A 46 -2.12 -4.76 -6.31
CA ASN A 46 -3.31 -4.29 -5.62
C ASN A 46 -3.85 -5.34 -4.62
N ILE A 47 -4.68 -4.88 -3.69
CA ILE A 47 -5.35 -5.66 -2.66
C ILE A 47 -6.79 -6.05 -3.05
N ILE A 48 -7.35 -7.04 -2.37
CA ILE A 48 -8.72 -7.53 -2.60
C ILE A 48 -9.78 -6.58 -2.01
N TRP A 49 -9.46 -5.96 -0.87
CA TRP A 49 -10.40 -5.15 -0.10
C TRP A 49 -9.93 -3.69 -0.03
N ILE A 50 -10.81 -2.78 -0.42
CA ILE A 50 -10.54 -1.34 -0.44
C ILE A 50 -11.82 -0.67 0.08
N GLU A 51 -11.73 0.04 1.20
CA GLU A 51 -12.82 0.83 1.76
C GLU A 51 -13.09 2.08 0.91
N ASN A 52 -12.04 2.76 0.46
CA ASN A 52 -12.12 3.98 -0.33
C ASN A 52 -11.10 3.95 -1.48
N ILE A 53 -11.60 3.88 -2.72
CA ILE A 53 -10.76 3.76 -3.90
C ILE A 53 -9.97 5.03 -4.23
N GLU A 54 -10.52 6.21 -3.95
CA GLU A 54 -9.84 7.47 -4.24
C GLU A 54 -8.68 7.69 -3.27
N GLU A 55 -8.91 7.45 -1.97
CA GLU A 55 -7.84 7.47 -0.96
C GLU A 55 -6.77 6.42 -1.25
N TYR A 56 -7.16 5.23 -1.70
CA TYR A 56 -6.21 4.18 -2.06
C TYR A 56 -5.30 4.59 -3.23
N ARG A 57 -5.87 5.25 -4.25
CA ARG A 57 -5.11 5.81 -5.38
C ARG A 57 -4.16 6.91 -4.94
N GLU A 58 -4.63 7.84 -4.10
CA GLU A 58 -3.79 8.91 -3.55
C GLU A 58 -2.65 8.34 -2.70
N SER A 59 -2.93 7.29 -1.91
CA SER A 59 -1.93 6.56 -1.14
C SER A 59 -0.84 5.96 -2.04
N TRP A 60 -1.22 5.37 -3.18
CA TRP A 60 -0.25 4.93 -4.19
C TRP A 60 0.59 6.06 -4.75
N ASP A 61 -0.04 7.20 -5.06
CA ASP A 61 0.68 8.38 -5.57
C ASP A 61 1.71 8.90 -4.56
N ARG A 62 1.38 8.89 -3.27
CA ARG A 62 2.30 9.27 -2.20
C ARG A 62 3.47 8.31 -2.08
N MET A 63 3.25 7.00 -2.24
CA MET A 63 4.33 6.01 -2.25
C MET A 63 5.24 6.17 -3.47
N ILE A 64 4.69 6.45 -4.65
CA ILE A 64 5.46 6.72 -5.87
C ILE A 64 6.32 7.98 -5.71
N LEU A 65 5.72 9.07 -5.20
CA LEU A 65 6.42 10.35 -5.00
C LEU A 65 7.55 10.27 -3.97
N ALA A 66 7.48 9.32 -3.03
CA ALA A 66 8.54 9.12 -2.04
C ALA A 66 9.83 8.55 -2.63
N LYS A 67 9.80 8.00 -3.86
CA LYS A 67 10.97 7.52 -4.61
C LYS A 67 11.87 6.52 -3.86
N ALA A 68 11.31 5.82 -2.88
CA ALA A 68 12.00 4.71 -2.23
C ALA A 68 12.29 3.60 -3.24
N ARG A 69 13.30 2.78 -2.96
CA ARG A 69 13.73 1.70 -3.85
C ARG A 69 12.87 0.45 -3.70
N TYR A 70 12.45 0.13 -2.47
CA TYR A 70 11.68 -1.07 -2.18
C TYR A 70 10.38 -0.81 -1.42
N ILE A 71 9.37 -1.60 -1.75
CA ILE A 71 8.10 -1.69 -1.05
C ILE A 71 8.03 -3.02 -0.31
N TYR A 72 7.70 -2.94 0.98
CA TYR A 72 7.51 -4.06 1.89
C TYR A 72 6.02 -4.13 2.26
N PRO A 73 5.25 -5.02 1.62
CA PRO A 73 3.85 -5.23 1.95
C PRO A 73 3.68 -6.12 3.19
N SER A 74 2.50 -6.09 3.81
CA SER A 74 2.10 -7.07 4.84
C SER A 74 2.06 -8.50 4.28
N HIS A 75 1.68 -8.63 3.00
CA HIS A 75 1.52 -9.92 2.34
C HIS A 75 2.40 -10.05 1.10
N GLY A 76 3.26 -11.06 1.13
CA GLY A 76 4.13 -11.43 0.03
C GLY A 76 5.56 -10.95 0.14
N LYS A 77 6.29 -11.08 -0.96
CA LYS A 77 7.70 -10.69 -1.01
C LYS A 77 7.85 -9.18 -1.22
N PRO A 78 8.93 -8.54 -0.73
CA PRO A 78 9.27 -7.18 -1.13
C PRO A 78 9.40 -7.06 -2.65
N PHE A 79 9.13 -5.87 -3.19
CA PHE A 79 9.21 -5.60 -4.61
C PHE A 79 9.75 -4.18 -4.88
N MET A 80 10.16 -3.91 -6.12
CA MET A 80 10.68 -2.60 -6.50
C MET A 80 9.55 -1.59 -6.63
N SER A 81 9.75 -0.37 -6.14
CA SER A 81 8.77 0.72 -6.25
C SER A 81 8.34 1.05 -7.69
N ALA A 82 9.19 0.76 -8.67
CA ALA A 82 8.87 0.86 -10.09
C ALA A 82 7.62 0.07 -10.50
N ASP A 83 7.27 -1.01 -9.78
CA ASP A 83 6.01 -1.71 -10.02
C ASP A 83 4.78 -0.85 -9.70
N LEU A 84 4.86 0.03 -8.68
CA LEU A 84 3.75 0.94 -8.36
C LEU A 84 3.49 1.89 -9.52
N GLU A 85 4.55 2.49 -10.10
CA GLU A 85 4.42 3.34 -11.30
C GLU A 85 3.86 2.57 -12.49
N LYS A 86 4.40 1.38 -12.75
CA LYS A 86 3.98 0.51 -13.84
C LYS A 86 2.49 0.17 -13.78
N TYR A 87 1.98 -0.08 -12.58
CA TYR A 87 0.61 -0.56 -12.36
C TYR A 87 -0.37 0.51 -11.89
N ARG A 88 0.07 1.75 -11.68
CA ARG A 88 -0.79 2.81 -11.12
C ARG A 88 -2.10 2.99 -11.90
N ASN A 89 -2.03 3.00 -13.23
CA ASN A 89 -3.21 3.15 -14.09
C ASN A 89 -4.17 1.95 -14.02
N GLU A 90 -3.72 0.79 -13.54
CA GLU A 90 -4.60 -0.36 -13.33
C GLU A 90 -5.58 -0.13 -12.17
N LEU A 91 -5.25 0.78 -11.24
CA LEU A 91 -6.17 1.16 -10.15
C LEU A 91 -7.42 1.90 -10.66
N GLU A 92 -7.33 2.55 -11.81
CA GLU A 92 -8.48 3.22 -12.46
C GLU A 92 -9.55 2.23 -12.94
N ARG A 93 -9.15 0.96 -13.15
CA ARG A 93 -10.04 -0.11 -13.60
C ARG A 93 -10.75 -0.82 -12.46
N ILE A 94 -10.37 -0.55 -11.21
CA ILE A 94 -10.99 -1.16 -10.03
C ILE A 94 -12.41 -0.66 -9.88
N LYS A 95 -13.34 -1.59 -9.73
CA LYS A 95 -14.73 -1.31 -9.37
C LYS A 95 -15.03 -1.98 -8.03
N LEU A 96 -15.23 -1.18 -7.00
CA LEU A 96 -15.64 -1.68 -5.71
C LEU A 96 -17.03 -2.31 -5.83
N ARG A 97 -17.21 -3.43 -5.14
CA ARG A 97 -18.51 -4.09 -5.03
C ARG A 97 -18.99 -3.90 -3.62
N GLU A 98 -20.18 -3.36 -3.47
CA GLU A 98 -20.85 -3.37 -2.18
C GLU A 98 -21.08 -4.82 -1.76
N ILE A 99 -20.62 -5.17 -0.56
CA ILE A 99 -21.12 -6.37 0.09
C ILE A 99 -22.56 -6.06 0.48
N LYS A 100 -23.52 -6.72 -0.16
CA LYS A 100 -24.90 -6.74 0.35
C LYS A 100 -24.86 -7.33 1.75
N GLY A 101 -24.98 -6.46 2.76
CA GLY A 101 -25.12 -6.89 4.13
C GLY A 101 -26.29 -7.86 4.21
N HIS A 102 -26.06 -9.04 4.79
CA HIS A 102 -27.18 -9.79 5.36
C HIS A 102 -27.73 -8.90 6.46
N GLY A 103 -28.89 -8.29 6.20
CA GLY A 103 -29.60 -7.49 7.18
C GLY A 103 -29.71 -8.27 8.48
N LYS A 104 -29.27 -7.65 9.57
CA LYS A 104 -29.78 -8.02 10.89
C LYS A 104 -31.20 -7.48 11.03
#